data_AF-A0AA50HU83-F1
#
_entry.id   AF-A0AA50HU83-F1
#
_cell.length_a   1.000
_cell.length_b   1.000
_cell.length_c   1.000
_cell.angle_alpha   90.00
_cell.angle_beta   90.00
_cell.angle_gamma   90.00
#
_symmetry.space_group_name_H-M   'P 1'
#
loop_
_entity.id
_entity.type
_entity.pdbx_description
1 polymer ?
#
loop_
_entity_poly.entity_id
_entity_poly.type
_entity_poly.pdbx_seq_one_letter_code
_entity_poly.pdbx_strand_id
1 'polypeptide(L)'
;MTIEAIVVGDFQDGDGDISRNLRGFYVQEEDADVDGNVATSEGIFIFENGNFITDVNVGDKVQITGTVDEFFGETQIDTITNITVISSGNTLPTAANITLPTAGTTESQGERPSPIWKLLKGCW
;
A
#
# COMPACT_ATOMS: atom_id res chain seq x y z
N MET A 1 -5.14 -8.82 18.42
CA MET A 1 -4.15 -7.75 18.64
C MET A 1 -4.81 -6.42 18.40
N THR A 2 -4.26 -5.34 18.94
CA THR A 2 -4.77 -3.98 18.74
C THR A 2 -3.62 -3.07 18.33
N ILE A 3 -3.83 -2.27 17.29
CA ILE A 3 -2.88 -1.28 16.79
C ILE A 3 -3.54 0.09 16.72
N GLU A 4 -2.73 1.15 16.81
CA GLU A 4 -3.11 2.51 16.46
C GLU A 4 -2.15 3.00 15.38
N ALA A 5 -2.67 3.62 14.32
CA ALA A 5 -1.86 4.06 13.19
C ALA A 5 -2.63 5.09 12.33
N ILE A 6 -1.92 5.76 11.41
CA ILE A 6 -2.48 6.71 10.45
C ILE A 6 -2.81 6.01 9.13
N VAL A 7 -4.02 6.25 8.61
CA VAL A 7 -4.41 5.81 7.26
C VAL A 7 -3.62 6.59 6.22
N VAL A 8 -2.88 5.88 5.38
CA VAL A 8 -2.02 6.44 4.32
C VAL A 8 -2.50 6.11 2.91
N GLY A 9 -3.45 5.19 2.78
CA GLY A 9 -4.10 4.87 1.51
C GLY A 9 -5.44 4.20 1.75
N ASP A 10 -6.49 4.74 1.14
CA ASP A 10 -7.85 4.20 1.16
C ASP A 10 -8.13 3.51 -0.18
N PHE A 11 -8.55 2.25 -0.09
CA PHE A 11 -8.86 1.36 -1.21
C PHE A 11 -10.08 0.48 -0.88
N GLN A 12 -10.96 0.97 0.00
CA GLN A 12 -12.19 0.29 0.39
C GLN A 12 -13.18 0.29 -0.78
N ASP A 13 -13.99 -0.77 -0.92
CA ASP A 13 -14.96 -0.78 -2.01
C ASP A 13 -16.11 0.22 -1.72
N GLY A 14 -16.55 0.94 -2.75
CA GLY A 14 -17.70 1.83 -2.61
C GLY A 14 -17.37 3.18 -1.98
N ASP A 15 -16.08 3.48 -1.85
CA ASP A 15 -15.56 4.82 -1.61
C ASP A 15 -15.76 5.73 -2.86
N GLY A 16 -15.18 6.93 -2.81
CA GLY A 16 -15.20 7.87 -3.95
C GLY A 16 -14.43 7.38 -5.19
N ASP A 17 -13.68 6.29 -5.10
CA ASP A 17 -12.81 5.75 -6.14
C ASP A 17 -13.24 4.34 -6.60
N ILE A 18 -14.05 4.30 -7.64
CA ILE A 18 -14.55 3.05 -8.24
C ILE A 18 -13.49 2.20 -8.97
N SER A 19 -12.23 2.63 -9.05
CA SER A 19 -11.19 1.98 -9.89
C SER A 19 -10.15 1.21 -9.09
N ARG A 20 -9.99 1.47 -7.79
CA ARG A 20 -8.92 0.91 -6.95
C ARG A 20 -9.49 0.24 -5.70
N ASN A 21 -10.25 -0.81 -5.94
CA ASN A 21 -10.97 -1.56 -4.93
C ASN A 21 -10.16 -2.78 -4.49
N LEU A 22 -9.43 -2.63 -3.38
CA LEU A 22 -8.65 -3.72 -2.76
C LEU A 22 -9.36 -4.30 -1.54
N ARG A 23 -10.59 -3.84 -1.24
CA ARG A 23 -11.36 -4.22 -0.06
C ARG A 23 -10.59 -3.96 1.23
N GLY A 24 -9.98 -2.79 1.34
CA GLY A 24 -9.16 -2.48 2.51
C GLY A 24 -8.41 -1.17 2.40
N PHE A 25 -7.52 -0.92 3.35
CA PHE A 25 -6.75 0.31 3.42
C PHE A 25 -5.38 0.05 4.04
N TYR A 26 -4.42 0.95 3.80
CA TYR A 26 -3.09 0.90 4.39
C TYR A 26 -2.99 1.86 5.56
N VAL A 27 -2.36 1.40 6.64
CA VAL A 27 -1.99 2.23 7.78
C VAL A 27 -0.48 2.21 7.99
N GLN A 28 0.06 3.31 8.54
CA GLN A 28 1.45 3.43 8.98
C GLN A 28 1.51 4.02 10.40
N GLU A 29 2.46 3.54 11.21
CA GLU A 29 2.73 4.09 12.55
C GLU A 29 3.12 5.58 12.48
N GLU A 30 2.74 6.33 13.51
CA GLU A 30 3.08 7.75 13.63
C GLU A 30 4.60 7.98 13.76
N ASP A 31 5.10 9.08 13.18
CA ASP A 31 6.50 9.51 13.31
C ASP A 31 6.97 9.65 14.79
N ALA A 32 6.04 9.85 15.71
CA ALA A 32 6.34 9.97 17.14
C ALA A 32 6.65 8.63 17.81
N ASP A 33 6.10 7.54 17.28
CA ASP A 33 6.12 6.20 17.90
C ASP A 33 6.94 5.18 17.07
N VAL A 34 7.36 5.55 15.85
CA VAL A 34 8.22 4.73 14.99
C VAL A 34 9.51 4.26 15.70
N ASP A 35 9.86 2.98 15.53
CA ASP A 35 11.01 2.38 16.21
C ASP A 35 12.37 2.73 15.58
N GLY A 36 12.35 3.34 14.38
CA GLY A 36 13.52 3.79 13.63
C GLY A 36 14.34 2.67 12.99
N ASN A 37 13.85 1.43 13.00
CA ASN A 37 14.54 0.29 12.41
C ASN A 37 14.21 0.15 10.93
N VAL A 38 15.18 0.51 10.09
CA VAL A 38 15.06 0.42 8.62
C VAL A 38 14.88 -1.01 8.08
N ALA A 39 15.08 -2.03 8.91
CA ALA A 39 14.88 -3.44 8.53
C ALA A 39 13.45 -3.93 8.79
N THR A 40 12.60 -3.14 9.44
CA THR A 40 11.18 -3.46 9.71
C THR A 40 10.25 -2.53 8.93
N SER A 41 9.01 -2.98 8.75
CA SER A 41 7.95 -2.17 8.14
C SER A 41 7.07 -1.60 9.24
N GLU A 42 6.79 -0.30 9.14
CA GLU A 42 5.85 0.43 9.98
C GLU A 42 4.45 0.46 9.39
N GLY A 43 4.30 -0.08 8.17
CA GLY A 43 3.07 -0.14 7.42
C GLY A 43 2.48 -1.54 7.34
N ILE A 44 1.15 -1.63 7.43
CA ILE A 44 0.39 -2.86 7.27
C ILE A 44 -0.91 -2.61 6.49
N PHE A 45 -1.33 -3.61 5.71
CA PHE A 45 -2.61 -3.60 5.03
C PHE A 45 -3.71 -4.16 5.94
N ILE A 46 -4.85 -3.47 5.98
CA ILE A 46 -6.06 -3.87 6.67
C ILE A 46 -7.05 -4.36 5.63
N PHE A 47 -7.33 -5.65 5.61
CA PHE A 47 -8.31 -6.26 4.72
C PHE A 47 -9.68 -6.34 5.38
N GLU A 48 -10.73 -5.98 4.64
CA GLU A 48 -12.11 -6.05 5.08
C GLU A 48 -12.87 -7.11 4.30
N ASN A 49 -13.35 -8.13 5.01
CA ASN A 49 -14.08 -9.23 4.39
C ASN A 49 -15.55 -8.90 4.08
N GLY A 50 -15.78 -7.85 3.28
CA GLY A 50 -17.06 -7.57 2.60
C GLY A 50 -18.20 -7.01 3.46
N ASN A 51 -17.97 -6.84 4.76
CA ASN A 51 -18.81 -6.01 5.61
C ASN A 51 -18.09 -4.68 5.80
N PHE A 52 -18.58 -3.61 5.18
CA PHE A 52 -18.05 -2.27 5.35
C PHE A 52 -18.31 -1.82 6.79
N ILE A 53 -17.31 -1.97 7.66
CA ILE A 53 -17.48 -1.69 9.09
C ILE A 53 -17.35 -0.19 9.34
N THR A 54 -16.37 0.47 8.71
CA THR A 54 -16.08 1.89 8.89
C THR A 54 -15.37 2.43 7.65
N ASP A 55 -15.96 3.45 7.03
CA ASP A 55 -15.35 4.23 5.95
C ASP A 55 -14.26 5.13 6.55
N VAL A 56 -13.01 5.00 6.09
CA VAL A 56 -11.85 5.76 6.59
C VAL A 56 -11.32 6.70 5.52
N ASN A 57 -10.63 7.76 5.93
CA ASN A 57 -9.98 8.70 5.03
C ASN A 57 -8.47 8.75 5.28
N VAL A 58 -7.69 9.03 4.24
CA VAL A 58 -6.26 9.32 4.38
C VAL A 58 -6.06 10.47 5.37
N GLY A 59 -5.21 10.24 6.39
CA GLY A 59 -4.98 11.15 7.51
C GLY A 59 -5.83 10.88 8.75
N ASP A 60 -6.70 9.86 8.73
CA ASP A 60 -7.37 9.39 9.94
C ASP A 60 -6.40 8.61 10.83
N LYS A 61 -6.40 8.90 12.14
CA LYS A 61 -5.80 8.03 13.15
C LYS A 61 -6.85 7.02 13.56
N VAL A 62 -6.55 5.74 13.38
CA VAL A 62 -7.47 4.64 13.62
C VAL A 62 -6.90 3.68 14.66
N GLN A 63 -7.78 3.16 15.51
CA GLN A 63 -7.49 2.01 16.35
C GLN A 63 -8.16 0.77 15.74
N ILE A 64 -7.37 -0.25 15.42
CA ILE A 64 -7.86 -1.49 14.82
C ILE A 64 -7.62 -2.64 15.79
N THR A 65 -8.63 -3.49 15.98
CA THR A 65 -8.47 -4.77 16.66
C THR A 65 -8.82 -5.91 15.72
N GLY A 66 -7.90 -6.87 15.58
CA GLY A 66 -8.09 -8.04 14.74
C GLY A 66 -7.00 -9.09 14.89
N THR A 67 -6.87 -9.97 13.89
CA THR A 67 -5.79 -10.96 13.80
C THR A 67 -4.96 -10.74 12.55
N VAL A 68 -3.64 -10.89 12.68
CA VAL A 68 -2.73 -10.95 11.54
C VAL A 68 -2.88 -12.29 10.86
N ASP A 69 -2.88 -12.26 9.54
CA ASP A 69 -2.85 -13.41 8.66
C ASP A 69 -1.89 -13.15 7.49
N GLU A 70 -1.52 -14.21 6.78
CA GLU A 70 -0.74 -14.13 5.55
C GLU A 70 -1.59 -14.58 4.37
N PHE A 71 -1.80 -13.69 3.40
CA PHE A 71 -2.62 -13.98 2.23
C PHE A 71 -1.95 -13.46 0.96
N PHE A 72 -1.90 -14.31 -0.08
CA PHE A 72 -1.16 -14.04 -1.33
C PHE A 72 0.32 -13.64 -1.16
N GLY A 73 0.95 -13.99 -0.04
CA GLY A 73 2.34 -13.64 0.26
C GLY A 73 2.52 -12.29 0.96
N GLU A 74 1.43 -11.63 1.35
CA GLU A 74 1.44 -10.38 2.10
C GLU A 74 0.92 -10.61 3.53
N THR A 75 1.54 -9.92 4.49
CA THR A 75 1.05 -9.86 5.87
C THR A 75 -0.05 -8.80 5.98
N GLN A 76 -1.22 -9.20 6.46
CA GLN A 76 -2.38 -8.32 6.58
C GLN A 76 -3.14 -8.55 7.89
N ILE A 77 -3.92 -7.57 8.33
CA ILE A 77 -4.94 -7.80 9.37
C ILE A 77 -6.28 -8.05 8.66
N ASP A 78 -6.87 -9.24 8.84
CA ASP A 78 -8.10 -9.66 8.14
C ASP A 78 -9.30 -9.83 9.08
N THR A 79 -9.17 -10.63 10.15
CA THR A 79 -10.30 -10.86 11.08
C THR A 79 -10.47 -9.66 12.00
N ILE A 80 -11.01 -8.57 11.45
CA ILE A 80 -11.30 -7.33 12.15
C ILE A 80 -12.50 -7.50 13.06
N THR A 81 -12.31 -7.21 14.35
CA THR A 81 -13.38 -7.18 15.34
C THR A 81 -13.86 -5.78 15.63
N ASN A 82 -13.01 -4.77 15.45
CA ASN A 82 -13.36 -3.36 15.66
C ASN A 82 -12.40 -2.42 14.92
N ILE A 83 -12.95 -1.34 14.34
CA ILE A 83 -12.21 -0.17 13.86
C ILE A 83 -12.84 1.06 14.51
N THR A 84 -12.01 1.95 15.04
CA THR A 84 -12.45 3.24 15.58
C THR A 84 -11.57 4.34 15.02
N VAL A 85 -12.17 5.36 14.39
CA VAL A 85 -11.47 6.60 14.05
C VAL A 85 -11.33 7.44 15.32
N ILE A 86 -10.09 7.61 15.79
CA ILE A 86 -9.75 8.40 16.98
C ILE A 86 -9.76 9.90 16.63
N SER A 87 -9.20 10.25 15.47
CA SER A 87 -9.12 11.63 14.98
C SER A 87 -8.91 11.65 13.47
N SER A 88 -9.19 12.80 12.84
CA SER A 88 -9.12 12.98 11.39
C SER A 88 -8.28 14.19 11.01
N GLY A 89 -7.72 14.18 9.79
CA GLY A 89 -6.92 15.28 9.24
C GLY A 89 -5.55 15.42 9.90
N ASN A 90 -4.99 14.32 10.41
CA ASN A 90 -3.64 14.29 10.96
C ASN A 90 -2.59 14.43 9.86
N THR A 91 -1.40 14.89 10.23
CA THR A 91 -0.24 14.88 9.33
C THR A 91 0.12 13.44 8.99
N LEU A 92 0.37 13.17 7.71
CA LEU A 92 0.81 11.84 7.28
C LEU A 92 2.22 11.54 7.79
N PRO A 93 2.53 10.27 8.15
CA PRO A 93 3.88 9.86 8.51
C PRO A 93 4.89 10.17 7.40
N THR A 94 6.14 10.39 7.81
CA THR A 94 7.24 10.63 6.90
C THR A 94 7.50 9.39 6.05
N ALA A 95 7.48 9.55 4.73
CA ALA A 95 7.71 8.43 3.82
C ALA A 95 9.12 7.82 4.01
N ALA A 96 9.18 6.48 4.05
CA ALA A 96 10.44 5.75 4.14
C ALA A 96 11.30 5.98 2.89
N ASN A 97 12.57 6.32 3.08
CA ASN A 97 13.52 6.53 1.98
C ASN A 97 14.10 5.19 1.51
N ILE A 98 13.73 4.76 0.30
CA ILE A 98 14.30 3.56 -0.33
C ILE A 98 15.49 3.97 -1.19
N THR A 99 16.70 3.57 -0.77
CA THR A 99 17.89 3.70 -1.62
C THR A 99 18.10 2.39 -2.38
N LEU A 100 17.76 2.39 -3.66
CA LEU A 100 18.02 1.25 -4.52
C LEU A 100 19.53 1.18 -4.84
N PRO A 101 20.18 0.01 -4.78
CA PRO A 101 21.55 -0.12 -5.24
C PRO A 101 21.59 0.25 -6.73
N THR A 102 22.49 1.17 -7.11
CA THR A 102 22.74 1.50 -8.53
C THR A 102 23.42 0.30 -9.19
N ALA A 103 22.60 -0.61 -9.70
CA ALA A 103 22.99 -1.67 -10.62
C ALA A 103 21.86 -1.87 -11.63
N GLY A 104 21.81 -0.95 -12.60
CA GLY A 104 21.21 -1.11 -13.93
C GLY A 104 19.79 -1.67 -14.01
N THR A 105 18.78 -0.82 -13.86
CA THR A 105 17.46 -1.05 -14.48
C THR A 105 17.35 -0.18 -15.72
N THR A 106 17.73 -0.73 -16.88
CA THR A 106 17.18 -0.26 -18.16
C THR A 106 15.98 -1.13 -18.48
N GLU A 107 14.81 -0.74 -18.01
CA GLU A 107 13.54 -1.17 -18.60
C GLU A 107 12.70 0.10 -18.72
N SER A 108 12.96 0.84 -19.81
CA SER A 108 12.02 1.85 -20.28
C SER A 108 10.78 1.09 -20.77
N GLN A 109 9.71 1.12 -19.99
CA GLN A 109 8.40 0.65 -20.43
C GLN A 109 7.86 1.66 -21.46
N GLY A 110 8.32 1.55 -22.71
CA GLY A 110 7.87 2.46 -23.76
C GLY A 110 8.78 2.55 -24.97
N GLU A 111 8.88 1.47 -25.75
CA GLU A 111 8.70 1.51 -27.22
C GLU A 111 8.94 0.12 -27.79
N ARG A 112 7.94 -0.41 -28.51
CA ARG A 112 8.11 -1.65 -29.29
C ARG A 112 9.19 -1.40 -30.35
N PRO A 113 10.38 -2.05 -30.30
CA PRO A 113 11.35 -1.89 -31.36
C PRO A 113 10.80 -2.59 -32.61
N SER A 114 10.64 -1.82 -33.68
CA SER A 114 10.23 -2.34 -34.99
C SER A 114 11.18 -3.47 -35.44
N PRO A 115 10.69 -4.54 -36.09
CA PRO A 115 11.49 -5.72 -36.36
C PRO A 115 12.56 -5.41 -37.42
N ILE A 116 13.79 -5.85 -37.14
CA ILE A 116 15.06 -5.55 -37.81
C ILE A 116 15.19 -6.05 -39.27
N TRP A 117 14.08 -6.41 -39.93
CA TRP A 117 14.07 -7.06 -41.25
C TRP A 117 14.08 -6.08 -42.44
N LYS A 118 14.20 -4.77 -42.19
CA LYS A 118 14.22 -3.73 -43.24
C LYS A 118 15.63 -3.22 -43.58
N LEU A 119 16.66 -4.08 -43.49
CA LEU A 119 18.04 -3.78 -43.87
C LEU A 119 18.76 -4.94 -44.62
N LEU A 120 18.00 -5.86 -45.25
CA LEU A 120 18.55 -6.88 -46.17
C LEU A 120 17.72 -6.97 -47.46
N LYS A 121 17.67 -5.88 -48.22
CA LYS A 121 17.33 -5.89 -49.65
C LYS A 121 18.56 -5.34 -50.39
N GLY A 122 19.55 -6.19 -50.64
CA GLY A 122 20.79 -5.73 -51.30
C GLY A 122 21.95 -6.70 -51.43
N CYS A 123 21.75 -8.02 -51.29
CA CYS A 123 22.70 -9.03 -51.74
C CYS A 123 21.91 -10.23 -52.29
N TRP A 124 22.25 -10.59 -53.54
CA TRP A 124 21.59 -11.50 -54.50
C TRP A 124 20.40 -10.90 -55.25
#